data_AF-A0A3D4QDC9-F1
#
_entry.id   AF-A0A3D4QDC9-F1
#
_cell.length_a   1.000
_cell.length_b   1.000
_cell.length_c   1.000
_cell.angle_alpha   90.00
_cell.angle_beta   90.00
_cell.angle_gamma   90.00
#
_symmetry.space_group_name_H-M   'P 1'
#
loop_
_entity.id
_entity.type
_entity.pdbx_description
1 polymer ?
#
loop_
_entity_poly.entity_id
_entity_poly.type
_entity_poly.pdbx_seq_one_letter_code
_entity_poly.pdbx_strand_id
1 'polypeptide(L)' 'MPEVLFEFQPKGRYVRVTAIDPRTGVEVISICDSKYSQSMVQRLAVRKLKYVLRKRRAQIMGPGRTGRTDLLA' A
#
# COMPACT_ATOMS: atom_id res chain seq x y z
N MET A 1 -12.86 -4.55 -4.58
CA MET A 1 -12.26 -3.19 -4.64
C MET A 1 -12.71 -2.61 -5.96
N PRO A 2 -13.22 -1.38 -5.94
CA PRO A 2 -13.83 -0.75 -7.11
C PRO A 2 -12.77 -0.42 -8.16
N GLU A 3 -11.73 0.31 -7.77
CA GLU A 3 -10.68 0.80 -8.66
C GLU A 3 -9.37 0.93 -7.88
N VAL A 4 -8.24 0.77 -8.56
CA VAL A 4 -6.89 1.02 -8.02
C VAL A 4 -6.09 1.73 -9.10
N LEU A 5 -5.53 2.89 -8.77
CA LEU A 5 -4.63 3.60 -9.66
C LEU A 5 -3.21 3.07 -9.47
N PHE A 6 -2.43 3.02 -10.55
CA PHE A 6 -1.06 2.54 -10.51
C PHE A 6 -0.11 3.55 -11.13
N GLU A 7 1.03 3.74 -10.47
CA GLU A 7 2.17 4.44 -11.04
C GLU A 7 3.34 3.45 -11.15
N PHE A 8 3.93 3.34 -12.33
CA PHE A 8 5.09 2.49 -12.59
C PHE A 8 6.32 3.36 -12.83
N GLN A 9 7.37 3.13 -12.06
CA GLN A 9 8.65 3.78 -12.23
C GLN A 9 9.74 2.72 -12.47
N PRO A 10 10.12 2.47 -13.73
CA PRO A 10 11.25 1.62 -14.06
C PRO A 10 12.56 2.21 -13.50
N LYS A 11 13.39 1.36 -12.90
CA LYS A 11 14.70 1.72 -12.33
C LYS A 11 15.77 0.71 -12.77
N GLY A 12 15.70 0.29 -14.02
CA GLY A 12 16.59 -0.74 -14.60
C GLY A 12 16.17 -2.15 -14.20
N ARG A 13 16.87 -2.77 -13.25
CA ARG A 13 16.65 -4.17 -12.84
C ARG A 13 15.34 -4.37 -12.04
N TYR A 14 14.76 -3.30 -11.54
CA TYR A 14 13.50 -3.35 -10.82
C TYR A 14 12.55 -2.27 -11.30
N VAL A 15 11.27 -2.46 -10.99
CA VAL A 15 10.21 -1.47 -11.15
C VAL A 15 9.66 -1.14 -9.78
N ARG A 16 9.57 0.16 -9.48
CA ARG A 16 8.81 0.65 -8.33
C ARG A 16 7.37 0.87 -8.77
N VAL A 17 6.43 0.29 -8.05
CA VAL A 17 5.00 0.41 -8.34
C VAL A 17 4.26 0.97 -7.15
N THR A 18 3.63 2.11 -7.35
CA THR A 18 2.69 2.70 -6.39
C THR A 18 1.30 2.21 -6.75
N ALA A 19 0.58 1.62 -5.79
CA ALA A 19 -0.85 1.30 -5.91
C ALA A 19 -1.63 2.20 -4.96
N ILE A 20 -2.66 2.86 -5.49
CA ILE A 20 -3.40 3.93 -4.81
C ILE A 20 -4.88 3.56 -4.76
N ASP A 21 -5.47 3.59 -3.57
CA ASP A 21 -6.93 3.58 -3.40
C ASP A 21 -7.46 5.02 -3.41
N PRO A 22 -8.09 5.49 -4.51
CA PRO A 22 -8.49 6.88 -4.65
C PRO A 22 -9.57 7.30 -3.64
N ARG A 23 -10.31 6.34 -3.07
CA ARG A 23 -11.36 6.64 -2.08
C ARG A 23 -10.81 6.99 -0.71
N THR A 24 -9.70 6.37 -0.32
CA THR A 24 -9.10 6.55 1.01
C THR A 24 -7.81 7.37 0.97
N GLY A 25 -7.25 7.62 -0.22
CA GLY A 25 -5.93 8.22 -0.40
C GLY A 25 -4.79 7.32 0.08
N VAL A 26 -5.05 6.04 0.37
CA VAL A 26 -4.02 5.12 0.84
C VAL A 26 -3.17 4.66 -0.34
N GLU A 27 -1.88 4.91 -0.23
CA GLU A 27 -0.88 4.51 -1.20
C GLU A 27 0.03 3.43 -0.62
N VAL A 28 0.42 2.48 -1.46
CA VAL A 28 1.44 1.48 -1.13
C VAL A 28 2.45 1.35 -2.24
N ILE A 29 3.72 1.29 -1.88
CA ILE A 29 4.82 1.08 -2.81
C ILE A 29 5.23 -0.40 -2.79
N SER A 30 5.41 -1.00 -3.95
CA SER A 30 5.98 -2.34 -4.13
C SER A 30 7.21 -2.26 -5.05
N ILE A 31 8.27 -3.00 -4.72
CA ILE A 31 9.45 -3.15 -5.57
C ILE A 31 9.40 -4.53 -6.19
N CYS A 32 9.52 -4.63 -7.50
CA CYS A 32 9.43 -5.88 -8.25
C CYS A 32 10.57 -5.99 -9.25
N ASP A 33 10.97 -7.22 -9.58
CA ASP A 33 11.93 -7.46 -10.67
C ASP A 33 11.33 -6.94 -11.99
N SER A 34 12.14 -6.28 -12.82
CA SER A 34 11.66 -5.69 -14.07
C SER A 34 11.26 -6.74 -15.12
N LYS A 35 11.62 -8.00 -14.93
CA LYS A 35 11.19 -9.13 -15.78
C LYS A 35 9.76 -9.58 -15.49
N TYR A 36 9.16 -9.16 -14.39
CA TYR A 36 7.78 -9.54 -14.07
C TYR A 36 6.79 -8.82 -14.98
N SER A 37 5.76 -9.56 -15.43
CA SER A 37 4.71 -8.96 -16.24
C SER A 37 3.92 -7.93 -15.44
N GLN A 38 3.43 -6.90 -16.13
CA GLN A 38 2.67 -5.82 -15.50
C GLN A 38 1.48 -6.34 -14.68
N SER A 39 0.75 -7.35 -15.19
CA SER A 39 -0.37 -7.95 -14.47
C SER A 39 0.04 -8.64 -13.16
N MET A 40 1.23 -9.27 -13.13
CA MET A 40 1.77 -9.89 -11.92
C MET A 40 2.10 -8.83 -10.87
N VAL A 41 2.77 -7.76 -11.30
CA VAL A 41 3.14 -6.64 -10.42
C VAL A 41 1.91 -5.93 -9.86
N GLN A 42 0.89 -5.69 -10.70
CA GLN A 42 -0.39 -5.13 -10.26
C GLN A 42 -1.07 -6.01 -9.21
N ARG A 43 -1.16 -7.33 -9.45
CA ARG A 43 -1.75 -8.28 -8.48
C ARG A 43 -1.02 -8.24 -7.13
N LEU A 44 0.32 -8.15 -7.15
CA LEU A 44 1.12 -8.06 -5.93
C LEU A 44 0.87 -6.74 -5.20
N ALA A 45 0.87 -5.61 -5.91
CA ALA A 45 0.64 -4.29 -5.33
C ALA A 45 -0.78 -4.16 -4.74
N VAL A 46 -1.81 -4.68 -5.44
CA VAL A 46 -3.19 -4.75 -4.93
C VAL A 46 -3.28 -5.60 -3.67
N ARG A 47 -2.59 -6.74 -3.63
CA ARG A 47 -2.56 -7.59 -2.43
C ARG A 47 -1.99 -6.84 -1.23
N LYS A 48 -0.90 -6.09 -1.42
CA LYS A 48 -0.32 -5.23 -0.39
C LYS A 48 -1.30 -4.11 0.03
N LEU A 49 -1.96 -3.45 -0.92
CA LEU A 49 -2.91 -2.38 -0.65
C LEU A 49 -4.08 -2.89 0.21
N LYS A 50 -4.68 -4.03 -0.15
CA LYS A 50 -5.73 -4.68 0.63
C LYS A 50 -5.28 -4.99 2.06
N TYR A 51 -4.07 -5.51 2.22
CA TYR A 51 -3.51 -5.80 3.55
C TYR A 51 -3.39 -4.52 4.39
N VAL A 52 -2.86 -3.43 3.84
CA VAL A 52 -2.70 -2.15 4.54
C VAL A 52 -4.06 -1.54 4.90
N LEU A 53 -5.01 -1.53 3.97
CA LEU A 53 -6.38 -1.05 4.23
C LEU A 53 -7.04 -1.83 5.37
N ARG A 54 -6.94 -3.17 5.37
CA ARG A 54 -7.45 -4.01 6.46
C ARG A 54 -6.79 -3.68 7.79
N LYS A 55 -5.46 -3.52 7.80
CA LYS A 55 -4.68 -3.19 9.00
C LYS A 55 -5.06 -1.81 9.55
N ARG A 56 -5.24 -0.80 8.70
CA ARG A 56 -5.68 0.55 9.09
C ARG A 56 -7.09 0.53 9.68
N ARG A 57 -8.03 -0.17 9.02
CA ARG A 57 -9.39 -0.34 9.54
C ARG A 57 -9.40 -1.00 10.92
N ALA A 58 -8.60 -2.04 11.11
CA ALA A 58 -8.47 -2.71 12.41
C ALA A 58 -7.86 -1.79 13.49
N GLN A 59 -6.92 -0.89 13.13
CA GLN A 59 -6.38 0.09 14.07
C GLN A 59 -7.39 1.16 14.49
N ILE A 60 -8.31 1.54 13.59
CA ILE A 60 -9.39 2.48 13.89
C ILE A 60 -10.44 1.82 14.80
N MET A 61 -10.74 0.53 14.57
CA MET A 61 -11.80 -0.22 15.27
C MET A 61 -11.32 -0.96 16.54
N GLY A 62 -10.02 -1.10 16.77
CA GLY A 62 -9.46 -1.71 17.98
C GLY A 62 -9.62 -0.81 19.21
N PRO A 63 -9.41 -1.33 20.44
CA PRO A 63 -9.42 -0.47 21.63
C PRO A 63 -8.42 0.66 21.39
N GLY A 64 -8.92 1.90 21.45
CA GLY A 64 -8.19 3.09 21.03
C GLY A 64 -6.78 3.12 21.60
N ARG A 65 -5.82 3.59 20.81
CA ARG A 65 -4.45 3.83 21.29
C ARG A 65 -4.46 4.93 22.36
N THR A 66 -4.72 4.58 23.62
CA THR A 66 -4.45 5.40 24.80
C THR A 66 -2.94 5.36 25.13
N GLY A 67 -2.04 5.72 24.22
CA GLY A 67 -0.62 5.53 24.54
C GLY A 67 0.41 6.09 23.57
N ARG A 68 0.28 7.38 23.20
CA ARG A 68 1.39 8.20 22.68
C ARG A 68 1.19 9.69 23.01
N THR A 69 0.76 10.00 24.23
CA THR A 69 0.74 11.38 24.75
C THR A 69 1.80 11.61 25.82
N ASP A 70 2.75 10.69 25.97
CA ASP A 70 3.72 10.61 27.06
C ASP A 70 5.19 10.64 26.61
N LEU A 71 5.48 11.05 25.36
CA LEU A 71 6.86 11.23 24.86
C LEU A 71 7.24 12.70 24.57
N LEU A 72 6.50 13.64 25.15
CA LEU A 72 6.82 15.07 25.15
C LEU A 72 6.57 15.67 26.55
N ALA A 73 7.19 15.08 27.56
CA ALA A 73 7.38 15.66 28.89
C ALA A 73 8.86 15.56 29.27
#